data_AF-A0A847HEU2-F1
#
_entry.id   AF-A0A847HEU2-F1
#
_cell.length_a   1.000
_cell.length_b   1.000
_cell.length_c   1.000
_cell.angle_alpha   90.00
_cell.angle_beta   90.00
_cell.angle_gamma   90.00
#
_symmetry.space_group_name_H-M   'P 1'
#
loop_
_entity.id
_entity.type
_entity.pdbx_description
1 polymer ?
#
loop_
_entity_poly.entity_id
_entity_poly.type
_entity_poly.pdbx_seq_one_letter_code
_entity_poly.pdbx_strand_id
1 'polypeptide(L)'
;MARYVSRNPLLEESHISAEVRINERIRVPEVRLVGPGGEQVGIVRTDDARKLAYDADLDLVEVAPEAKPPVAKIMDYGKFKYEQDQKARESRKNQQQTVVKEQKFRPKI
;
A
#
# COMPACT_ATOMS: atom_id res chain seq x y z
N MET A 1 8.71 -41.99 11.72
CA MET A 1 8.85 -41.41 10.36
C MET A 1 7.43 -41.16 9.84
N ALA A 2 6.97 -40.00 9.37
CA ALA A 2 7.47 -38.64 9.27
C ALA A 2 6.23 -37.72 9.34
N ARG A 3 6.29 -36.61 10.09
CA ARG A 3 5.23 -35.60 10.08
C ARG A 3 5.32 -34.83 8.75
N TYR A 4 4.42 -35.09 7.81
CA TYR A 4 4.20 -34.14 6.72
C TYR A 4 3.15 -33.12 7.15
N VAL A 5 3.62 -32.09 7.85
CA VAL A 5 2.92 -30.81 7.87
C VAL A 5 3.08 -30.29 6.45
N SER A 6 2.02 -30.36 5.64
CA SER A 6 1.96 -29.67 4.36
C SER A 6 2.05 -28.17 4.64
N ARG A 7 3.29 -27.69 4.73
CA ARG A 7 3.69 -26.31 4.71
C ARG A 7 3.13 -25.76 3.40
N ASN A 8 1.99 -25.09 3.46
CA ASN A 8 1.39 -24.41 2.33
C ASN A 8 2.39 -23.31 1.88
N PRO A 9 3.09 -23.44 0.73
CA PRO A 9 4.18 -22.53 0.38
C PRO A 9 3.73 -21.28 -0.39
N LEU A 10 2.42 -21.02 -0.51
CA LEU A 10 1.89 -20.05 -1.48
C LEU A 10 1.21 -18.83 -0.84
N LEU A 11 1.77 -18.33 0.25
CA LEU A 11 1.63 -16.91 0.55
C LEU A 11 2.97 -16.29 0.19
N GLU A 12 3.15 -16.10 -1.12
CA GLU A 12 4.06 -15.10 -1.64
C GLU A 12 3.67 -13.81 -0.93
N GLU A 13 4.36 -13.51 0.17
CA GLU A 13 4.27 -12.22 0.81
C GLU A 13 4.70 -11.26 -0.29
N SER A 14 3.70 -10.69 -0.97
CA SER A 14 3.86 -9.53 -1.83
C SER A 14 4.37 -8.46 -0.88
N HIS A 15 5.67 -8.47 -0.67
CA HIS A 15 6.43 -7.32 -0.27
C HIS A 15 5.98 -6.25 -1.26
N ILE A 16 5.03 -5.41 -0.84
CA ILE A 16 4.84 -4.08 -1.41
C ILE A 16 6.09 -3.28 -0.94
N SER A 17 7.24 -3.77 -1.38
CA SER A 17 8.52 -3.08 -1.44
C SER A 17 8.78 -2.77 -2.92
N ALA A 18 7.71 -2.67 -3.73
CA ALA A 18 7.74 -1.75 -4.85
C ALA A 18 7.91 -0.37 -4.22
N GLU A 19 9.13 0.13 -4.17
CA GLU A 19 9.42 1.49 -3.71
C GLU A 19 8.43 2.44 -4.36
N VAL A 20 7.60 3.06 -3.52
CA VAL A 20 6.58 4.00 -3.96
C VAL A 20 7.28 5.11 -4.73
N ARG A 21 6.90 5.30 -5.99
CA ARG A 21 7.49 6.34 -6.83
C ARG A 21 6.94 7.69 -6.39
N ILE A 22 7.83 8.66 -6.27
CA ILE A 22 7.49 10.02 -5.86
C ILE A 22 8.07 11.03 -6.84
N ASN A 23 7.39 12.15 -7.01
CA ASN A 23 7.87 13.34 -7.73
C ASN A 23 8.45 12.96 -9.10
N GLU A 24 9.77 13.11 -9.27
CA GLU A 24 10.48 12.87 -10.53
C GLU A 24 10.60 11.39 -10.92
N ARG A 25 10.36 10.48 -9.98
CA ARG A 25 10.38 9.04 -10.25
C ARG A 25 9.14 8.60 -11.05
N ILE A 26 8.10 9.42 -11.09
CA ILE A 26 6.88 9.20 -11.89
C ILE A 26 7.17 9.64 -13.33
N ARG A 27 7.32 8.67 -14.24
CA ARG A 27 7.70 8.91 -15.66
C ARG A 27 6.53 8.83 -16.64
N VAL A 28 5.32 8.62 -16.16
CA VAL A 28 4.13 8.55 -17.02
C VAL A 28 3.68 9.96 -17.43
N PRO A 29 3.06 10.14 -18.61
CA PRO A 29 2.63 11.46 -19.08
C PRO A 29 1.40 11.99 -18.34
N GLU A 30 0.49 11.09 -17.94
CA GLU A 30 -0.78 11.43 -17.31
C GLU A 30 -1.02 10.56 -16.07
N VAL A 31 -1.60 11.18 -15.06
CA VAL A 31 -1.96 10.54 -13.79
C VAL A 31 -3.35 10.96 -13.37
N ARG A 32 -4.05 10.06 -12.67
CA ARG A 32 -5.24 10.43 -11.91
C ARG A 32 -4.79 11.06 -10.60
N LEU A 33 -5.02 12.36 -10.44
CA LEU A 33 -4.60 13.14 -9.30
C LEU A 33 -5.66 13.17 -8.19
N VAL A 34 -5.20 12.94 -6.98
CA VAL A 34 -5.95 13.13 -5.73
C VAL A 34 -5.25 14.20 -4.90
N GLY A 35 -5.98 15.23 -4.50
CA GLY A 35 -5.48 16.32 -3.67
C GLY A 35 -5.21 15.90 -2.22
N PRO A 36 -4.58 16.77 -1.41
CA PRO A 36 -4.15 16.45 -0.05
C PRO A 36 -5.32 16.17 0.91
N GLY A 37 -6.47 16.79 0.69
CA GLY A 37 -7.71 16.53 1.44
C GLY A 37 -8.50 15.30 0.99
N GLY A 38 -8.00 14.54 0.00
CA GLY A 38 -8.74 13.45 -0.63
C GLY A 38 -9.68 13.89 -1.75
N GLU A 39 -9.60 15.14 -2.18
CA GLU A 39 -10.33 15.66 -3.34
C GLU A 39 -9.88 14.97 -4.63
N GLN A 40 -10.82 14.58 -5.49
CA GLN A 40 -10.50 14.01 -6.80
C GLN A 40 -10.39 15.13 -7.83
N VAL A 41 -9.15 15.45 -8.25
CA VAL A 41 -8.90 16.48 -9.28
C VAL A 41 -9.19 15.92 -10.68
N GLY A 42 -9.03 14.61 -10.87
CA GLY A 42 -9.28 13.93 -12.14
C GLY A 42 -7.99 13.53 -12.85
N ILE A 43 -8.02 13.37 -14.17
CA ILE A 43 -6.85 13.00 -14.98
C ILE A 43 -6.15 14.29 -15.40
N VAL A 44 -4.87 14.41 -15.03
CA VAL A 44 -4.03 15.57 -15.32
C VAL A 44 -2.67 15.12 -15.80
N ARG A 45 -1.90 16.04 -16.39
CA ARG A 45 -0.49 15.78 -16.72
C ARG A 45 0.33 15.65 -15.45
N THR A 46 1.33 14.77 -15.48
CA THR A 46 2.25 14.56 -14.35
C THR A 46 2.99 15.84 -13.96
N ASP A 47 3.34 16.68 -14.94
CA ASP A 47 3.98 17.98 -14.69
C ASP A 47 3.06 18.94 -13.91
N ASP A 48 1.78 19.00 -14.25
CA ASP A 48 0.82 19.85 -13.55
C ASP A 48 0.54 19.31 -12.14
N ALA A 49 0.44 17.98 -11.99
CA ALA A 49 0.35 17.34 -10.68
C ALA A 49 1.58 17.64 -9.80
N ARG A 50 2.78 17.70 -10.39
CA ARG A 50 4.02 18.01 -9.68
C ARG A 50 4.06 19.47 -9.23
N LYS A 51 3.62 20.40 -10.08
CA LYS A 51 3.49 21.82 -9.70
C LYS A 51 2.51 21.98 -8.54
N LEU A 52 1.34 21.35 -8.61
CA LEU A 52 0.35 21.41 -7.53
C LEU A 52 0.89 20.83 -6.21
N ALA A 53 1.70 19.78 -6.27
CA ALA A 53 2.36 19.25 -5.09
C ALA A 53 3.39 20.25 -4.52
N TYR A 54 4.21 20.85 -5.38
CA TYR A 54 5.19 21.87 -5.01
C TYR A 54 4.54 23.12 -4.40
N ASP A 55 3.47 23.63 -5.02
CA ASP A 55 2.72 24.80 -4.55
C ASP A 55 2.05 24.55 -3.19
N ALA A 56 1.80 23.28 -2.86
CA ALA A 56 1.24 22.86 -1.57
C ALA A 56 2.32 22.47 -0.54
N ASP A 57 3.62 22.61 -0.86
CA ASP A 57 4.75 22.12 -0.04
C ASP A 57 4.63 20.62 0.35
N LEU A 58 4.09 19.80 -0.56
CA LEU A 58 3.86 18.36 -0.38
C LEU A 58 4.51 17.54 -1.51
N ASP A 59 4.52 16.21 -1.35
CA ASP A 59 5.05 15.31 -2.38
C ASP A 59 3.94 14.75 -3.27
N LEU A 60 4.26 14.57 -4.55
CA LEU A 60 3.44 13.78 -5.47
C LEU A 60 3.80 12.31 -5.32
N VAL A 61 2.90 11.51 -4.75
CA VAL A 61 3.15 10.10 -4.41
C VAL A 61 2.28 9.19 -5.28
N GLU A 62 2.89 8.27 -6.04
CA GLU A 62 2.18 7.27 -6.85
C GLU A 62 1.68 6.13 -5.96
N VAL A 63 0.40 6.15 -5.60
CA VAL A 63 -0.20 5.16 -4.68
C VAL A 63 -0.68 3.90 -5.39
N ALA A 64 -1.00 3.99 -6.68
CA ALA A 64 -1.46 2.85 -7.48
C ALA A 64 -0.83 2.87 -8.87
N PRO A 65 0.35 2.24 -9.05
CA PRO A 65 1.02 2.15 -10.34
C PRO A 65 0.27 1.24 -11.35
N GLU A 66 -0.50 0.29 -10.85
CA GLU A 66 -1.19 -0.72 -11.67
C GLU A 66 -2.46 -0.18 -12.36
N ALA A 67 -2.96 0.98 -11.91
CA ALA A 67 -4.13 1.62 -12.48
C ALA A 67 -3.82 2.26 -13.86
N LYS A 68 -4.84 2.36 -14.72
CA LYS A 68 -4.75 3.04 -16.02
C LYS A 68 -5.79 4.18 -16.09
N PRO A 69 -5.39 5.46 -16.02
CA PRO A 69 -4.04 5.97 -15.71
C PRO A 69 -3.63 5.70 -14.24
N PRO A 70 -2.31 5.70 -13.93
CA PRO A 70 -1.81 5.53 -12.57
C PRO A 70 -2.39 6.58 -11.61
N VAL A 71 -2.60 6.20 -10.35
CA VAL A 71 -3.14 7.12 -9.35
C VAL A 71 -2.00 7.75 -8.56
N ALA A 72 -1.92 9.08 -8.63
CA ALA A 72 -1.01 9.89 -7.85
C ALA A 72 -1.79 10.71 -6.82
N LYS A 73 -1.29 10.79 -5.59
CA LYS A 73 -1.88 11.57 -4.51
C LYS A 73 -0.84 12.55 -3.98
N ILE A 74 -1.28 13.79 -3.75
CA ILE A 74 -0.47 14.82 -3.10
C ILE A 74 -0.50 14.56 -1.59
N MET A 75 0.63 14.21 -0.98
CA MET A 75 0.73 13.98 0.46
C MET A 75 2.19 14.06 0.96
N ASP A 76 2.38 14.10 2.28
CA ASP A 76 3.71 13.97 2.89
C ASP A 76 4.18 12.50 2.82
N TYR A 77 5.23 12.24 2.04
CA TYR A 77 5.77 10.90 1.88
C TYR A 77 6.43 10.35 3.16
N GLY A 78 7.08 11.23 3.94
CA GLY A 78 7.76 10.84 5.17
C GLY A 78 6.77 10.32 6.22
N LYS A 79 5.67 11.05 6.41
CA LYS A 79 4.58 10.64 7.30
C LYS A 79 3.90 9.37 6.81
N PHE A 80 3.60 9.29 5.51
CA PHE A 80 2.98 8.10 4.92
C PHE A 80 3.83 6.85 5.12
N LYS A 81 5.15 6.94 4.89
CA LYS A 81 6.08 5.82 5.08
C LYS A 81 6.10 5.36 6.54
N TYR A 82 6.12 6.29 7.49
CA TYR A 82 6.08 5.95 8.91
C TYR A 82 4.79 5.23 9.28
N GLU A 83 3.63 5.76 8.86
CA GLU A 83 2.32 5.16 9.14
C GLU A 83 2.20 3.75 8.54
N GLN A 84 2.70 3.55 7.31
CA GLN A 84 2.72 2.24 6.67
C GLN A 84 3.63 1.25 7.40
N ASP A 85 4.81 1.68 7.84
CA ASP A 85 5.73 0.84 8.62
C ASP A 85 5.13 0.47 9.98
N GLN A 86 4.45 1.40 10.66
CA GLN A 86 3.74 1.11 11.92
C GLN A 86 2.60 0.10 11.69
N LYS A 87 1.74 0.36 10.70
CA LYS A 87 0.62 -0.53 10.37
C LYS A 87 1.10 -1.93 9.97
N ALA A 88 2.18 -2.04 9.21
CA ALA A 88 2.77 -3.32 8.84
C ALA A 88 3.28 -4.09 10.07
N ARG A 89 3.89 -3.39 11.04
CA ARG A 89 4.34 -3.99 12.31
C ARG A 89 3.17 -4.45 13.18
N GLU A 90 2.12 -3.65 13.28
CA GLU A 90 0.91 -3.99 14.05
C GLU A 90 0.17 -5.17 13.41
N SER A 91 0.03 -5.18 12.08
CA SER A 91 -0.60 -6.27 11.34
C SER A 91 0.14 -7.59 11.56
N ARG A 92 1.48 -7.61 11.48
CA ARG A 92 2.29 -8.80 11.78
C ARG A 92 2.10 -9.31 13.20
N LYS A 93 2.05 -8.41 14.20
CA LYS A 93 1.81 -8.78 15.61
C LYS A 93 0.41 -9.37 15.82
N ASN A 94 -0.61 -8.78 15.21
CA ASN A 94 -2.00 -9.23 15.34
C ASN A 94 -2.24 -10.57 14.61
N GLN A 95 -1.61 -10.75 13.45
CA GLN A 95 -1.67 -12.00 12.69
C GLN A 95 -1.00 -13.16 13.46
N GLN A 96 0.09 -12.89 14.19
CA GLN A 96 0.69 -13.88 15.10
C GLN A 96 -0.22 -14.24 16.29
N GLN A 97 -0.99 -13.30 16.84
CA GLN A 97 -1.91 -13.58 17.96
C GLN A 97 -3.15 -14.37 17.56
N THR A 98 -3.55 -14.35 16.28
CA THR A 98 -4.78 -15.03 15.80
C THR A 98 -4.57 -16.54 15.58
N VAL A 99 -3.37 -17.05 15.86
CA VAL A 99 -3.00 -18.45 15.69
C VAL A 99 -3.44 -19.26 16.92
N VAL A 100 -4.56 -19.96 16.78
CA VAL A 100 -5.10 -21.05 17.63
C VAL A 100 -6.01 -20.66 18.81
N LYS A 101 -7.32 -20.69 18.54
CA LYS A 101 -8.29 -21.35 19.44
C LYS A 101 -8.96 -22.47 18.66
N GLU A 102 -8.34 -23.66 18.65
CA GLU A 102 -8.99 -24.90 18.22
C GLU A 102 -10.24 -25.12 19.08
N GLN A 103 -11.41 -24.76 18.56
CA GLN A 103 -12.68 -25.23 19.12
C GLN A 103 -12.72 -26.74 18.91
N LYS A 104 -12.44 -27.50 19.98
CA LYS A 104 -12.70 -28.94 20.04
C LYS A 104 -14.20 -29.18 19.89
N PHE A 105 -14.67 -29.38 18.66
CA PHE A 105 -15.99 -29.96 18.42
C PHE A 105 -15.93 -31.44 18.78
N ARG A 106 -16.64 -31.82 19.86
CA ARG A 106 -16.99 -33.22 20.11
C ARG A 106 -18.31 -33.49 19.40
N PRO A 107 -18.38 -34.39 18.42
CA PRO A 107 -19.66 -34.81 17.88
C PRO A 107 -20.38 -35.62 18.96
N LYS A 108 -21.61 -35.24 19.32
CA LYS A 108 -22.54 -36.14 20.00
C LYS A 108 -23.33 -36.87 18.91
N ILE A 109 -23.21 -38.20 18.96
CA ILE A 109 -24.11 -39.29 18.54
C ILE A 109 -25.31 -38.84 17.72
#